data_AF-A0A195FJW0-F1
#
_entry.id   AF-A0A195FJW0-F1
#
_cell.length_a   1.000
_cell.length_b   1.000
_cell.length_c   1.000
_cell.angle_alpha   90.00
_cell.angle_beta   90.00
_cell.angle_gamma   90.00
#
_symmetry.space_group_name_H-M   'P 1'
#
loop_
_entity.id
_entity.type
_entity.pdbx_description
1 polymer ?
#
loop_
_entity_poly.entity_id
_entity_poly.type
_entity_poly.pdbx_seq_one_letter_code
_entity_poly.pdbx_strand_id
1 'polypeptide(L)'
;MLALRVLTPSEACFKEVALPSLPVPDLETTLQKYLAQVEAITPNHLEKTRSLVRAFLSGPGPKLQQRLFERRQKVTNWVSNQFYTNINSNTMAAFSNKLHT
;
A
#
# COMPACT_ATOMS: atom_id res chain seq x y z
N MET A 1 45.29 -31.57 -2.04
CA MET A 1 43.96 -32.01 -2.53
C MET A 1 43.00 -32.00 -1.35
N LEU A 2 42.38 -30.86 -1.03
CA LEU A 2 41.26 -30.81 -0.08
C LEU A 2 39.97 -30.79 -0.92
N ALA A 3 39.15 -31.81 -0.72
CA ALA A 3 37.93 -32.05 -1.49
C ALA A 3 36.93 -30.90 -1.30
N LEU A 4 36.42 -30.35 -2.41
CA LEU A 4 35.23 -29.50 -2.39
C LEU A 4 34.06 -30.32 -1.82
N ARG A 5 33.56 -29.91 -0.67
CA ARG A 5 32.34 -30.46 -0.08
C ARG A 5 31.17 -29.95 -0.95
N VAL A 6 30.62 -30.84 -1.78
CA VAL A 6 29.38 -30.56 -2.51
C VAL A 6 28.27 -30.51 -1.48
N LEU A 7 27.72 -29.32 -1.22
CA LEU A 7 26.55 -29.14 -0.37
C LEU A 7 25.36 -29.85 -1.02
N THR A 8 24.70 -30.74 -0.30
CA THR A 8 23.48 -31.40 -0.77
C THR A 8 22.32 -30.39 -0.78
N PRO A 9 21.31 -30.56 -1.65
CA PRO A 9 20.16 -29.64 -1.72
C PRO A 9 19.38 -29.54 -0.39
N SER A 10 19.55 -30.49 0.53
CA SER A 10 18.89 -30.48 1.84
C SER A 10 19.54 -29.54 2.85
N GLU A 11 20.76 -29.06 2.61
CA GLU A 11 21.42 -28.03 3.43
C GLU A 11 21.17 -26.61 2.92
N ALA A 12 20.56 -26.46 1.74
CA ALA A 12 19.89 -25.21 1.36
C ALA A 12 18.56 -25.12 2.12
N CYS A 13 18.64 -25.03 3.45
CA CYS A 13 17.61 -24.37 4.22
C CYS A 13 17.62 -22.92 3.74
N PHE A 14 16.86 -22.63 2.67
CA PHE A 14 16.22 -21.34 2.54
C PHE A 14 15.44 -21.18 3.84
N LYS A 15 16.09 -20.60 4.85
CA LYS A 15 15.38 -20.04 5.97
C LYS A 15 14.39 -19.13 5.30
N GLU A 16 13.10 -19.47 5.36
CA GLU A 16 12.05 -18.52 5.10
C GLU A 16 12.31 -17.39 6.10
N VAL A 17 13.11 -16.41 5.68
CA VAL A 17 13.31 -15.19 6.45
C VAL A 17 11.92 -14.59 6.46
N ALA A 18 11.22 -14.75 7.59
CA ALA A 18 9.87 -14.26 7.74
C ALA A 18 9.88 -12.79 7.34
N LEU A 19 9.24 -12.49 6.20
CA LEU A 19 9.28 -11.14 5.65
C LEU A 19 8.61 -10.21 6.66
N PRO A 20 9.24 -9.08 6.99
CA PRO A 20 8.65 -8.14 7.94
C PRO A 20 7.31 -7.64 7.38
N SER A 21 6.33 -7.50 8.27
CA SER A 21 5.04 -6.94 7.88
C SER A 21 5.19 -5.49 7.39
N LEU A 22 4.40 -5.11 6.39
CA LEU A 22 4.48 -3.76 5.83
C LEU A 22 4.08 -2.71 6.88
N PRO A 23 4.90 -1.67 7.09
CA PRO A 23 4.52 -0.59 8.00
C PRO A 23 3.34 0.20 7.43
N VAL A 24 2.52 0.74 8.33
CA VAL A 24 1.54 1.77 7.97
C VAL A 24 2.26 3.11 8.14
N PRO A 25 2.38 3.93 7.08
CA PRO A 25 3.07 5.21 7.17
C PRO A 25 2.29 6.19 8.04
N ASP A 26 2.98 7.18 8.62
CA ASP A 26 2.34 8.26 9.35
C ASP A 26 1.38 9.06 8.45
N LEU A 27 0.24 9.45 9.02
CA LEU A 27 -0.83 10.10 8.28
C LEU A 27 -0.41 11.49 7.79
N GLU A 28 0.18 12.30 8.67
CA GLU A 28 0.57 13.67 8.34
C GLU A 28 1.67 13.68 7.30
N THR A 29 2.69 12.84 7.48
CA THR A 29 3.79 12.65 6.53
C THR A 29 3.28 12.21 5.16
N THR A 30 2.29 11.32 5.13
CA THR A 30 1.66 10.86 3.87
C THR A 30 0.94 12.01 3.16
N LEU A 31 0.18 12.82 3.91
CA LEU A 31 -0.56 13.95 3.35
C LEU A 31 0.37 15.10 2.91
N GLN A 32 1.49 15.33 3.59
CA GLN A 32 2.51 16.27 3.16
C GLN A 32 3.12 15.87 1.81
N LYS A 33 3.47 14.59 1.65
CA LYS A 33 3.97 14.06 0.36
C LYS A 33 2.93 14.18 -0.75
N TYR A 34 1.67 13.90 -0.44
CA TYR A 34 0.57 14.09 -1.37
C TYR A 34 0.44 15.56 -1.83
N LEU A 35 0.52 16.52 -0.90
CA LEU A 35 0.49 17.94 -1.26
C LEU A 35 1.68 18.35 -2.14
N ALA A 36 2.89 17.85 -1.86
CA ALA A 36 4.07 18.12 -2.69
C ALA A 36 3.88 17.59 -4.13
N GLN A 37 3.23 16.44 -4.30
CA GLN A 37 2.89 15.90 -5.63
C GLN A 37 1.83 16.76 -6.34
N VAL A 38 0.80 17.21 -5.62
CA VAL A 38 -0.23 18.09 -6.18
C VAL A 38 0.37 19.42 -6.62
N GLU A 39 1.26 20.00 -5.84
CA GLU A 39 1.99 21.22 -6.19
C GLU A 39 2.81 21.05 -7.48
N ALA A 40 3.50 19.91 -7.63
CA ALA A 40 4.30 19.62 -8.81
C ALA A 40 3.48 19.37 -10.08
N ILE A 41 2.31 18.72 -9.97
CA ILE A 41 1.52 18.28 -11.14
C ILE A 41 0.39 19.25 -11.48
N THR A 42 -0.27 19.80 -10.46
CA THR A 42 -1.48 20.63 -10.59
C THR A 42 -1.50 21.79 -9.58
N PRO A 43 -0.58 22.76 -9.69
CA PRO A 43 -0.42 23.83 -8.70
C PRO A 43 -1.70 24.67 -8.52
N ASN A 44 -2.50 24.83 -9.57
CA ASN A 44 -3.78 25.57 -9.53
C ASN A 44 -4.81 24.97 -8.55
N HIS A 45 -4.67 23.69 -8.17
CA HIS A 45 -5.56 23.02 -7.24
C HIS A 45 -5.01 22.96 -5.81
N LEU A 46 -3.79 23.45 -5.56
CA LEU A 46 -3.07 23.26 -4.30
C LEU A 46 -3.83 23.83 -3.10
N GLU A 47 -4.36 25.05 -3.18
CA GLU A 47 -5.06 25.69 -2.05
C GLU A 47 -6.37 24.98 -1.66
N LYS A 48 -7.12 24.53 -2.67
CA LYS A 48 -8.32 23.73 -2.45
C LYS A 48 -7.93 22.41 -1.77
N THR A 49 -6.90 21.75 -2.26
CA THR A 49 -6.41 20.48 -1.71
C THR A 49 -5.88 20.64 -0.28
N ARG A 50 -5.14 21.72 0.03
CA ARG A 50 -4.70 22.04 1.40
C ARG A 50 -5.87 22.13 2.37
N SER A 51 -6.97 22.76 1.95
CA SER A 51 -8.18 22.87 2.77
C SER A 51 -8.85 21.51 3.00
N LEU A 52 -8.91 20.65 1.97
CA LEU A 52 -9.41 19.28 2.10
C LEU A 52 -8.53 18.42 3.01
N VAL A 53 -7.21 18.54 2.90
CA VAL A 53 -6.25 17.83 3.76
C VAL A 53 -6.43 18.24 5.22
N ARG A 54 -6.58 19.54 5.51
CA ARG A 54 -6.88 20.03 6.87
C ARG A 54 -8.19 19.45 7.41
N ALA A 55 -9.27 19.51 6.62
CA ALA A 55 -10.56 18.96 7.01
C ALA A 55 -10.51 17.43 7.23
N PHE A 56 -9.70 16.73 6.45
CA PHE A 56 -9.47 15.30 6.60
C PHE A 56 -8.74 14.97 7.90
N LEU A 57 -7.67 15.71 8.22
CA LEU A 57 -6.91 15.58 9.46
C LEU A 57 -7.75 15.89 10.71
N SER A 58 -8.59 16.93 10.67
CA SER A 58 -9.50 17.28 11.76
C SER A 58 -10.77 16.42 11.81
N GLY A 59 -10.99 15.58 10.80
CA GLY A 59 -12.22 14.83 10.62
C GLY A 59 -11.97 13.32 10.60
N PRO A 60 -12.29 12.62 9.50
CA PRO A 60 -12.25 11.16 9.47
C PRO A 60 -10.84 10.56 9.44
N GLY A 61 -9.80 11.34 9.10
CA GLY A 61 -8.44 10.87 8.88
C GLY A 61 -7.87 10.04 10.03
N PRO A 62 -7.80 10.56 11.27
CA PRO A 62 -7.26 9.82 12.42
C PRO A 62 -8.00 8.51 12.70
N LYS A 63 -9.33 8.51 12.58
CA LYS A 63 -10.15 7.29 12.78
C LYS A 63 -9.88 6.24 11.71
N LEU A 64 -9.70 6.65 10.45
CA LEU A 64 -9.36 5.74 9.36
C LEU A 64 -7.93 5.20 9.51
N GLN A 65 -6.98 6.05 9.92
CA GLN A 65 -5.61 5.65 10.22
C GLN A 65 -5.56 4.60 11.34
N GLN A 66 -6.34 4.78 12.41
CA GLN A 66 -6.46 3.80 13.48
C GLN A 66 -6.95 2.43 12.97
N ARG A 67 -7.95 2.42 12.09
CA ARG A 67 -8.44 1.18 11.45
C ARG A 67 -7.37 0.52 10.58
N LEU A 68 -6.48 1.29 9.93
CA LEU A 68 -5.34 0.74 9.20
C LEU A 68 -4.33 0.06 10.13
N PHE A 69 -4.04 0.67 11.29
CA PHE A 69 -3.18 0.04 12.29
C PHE A 69 -3.78 -1.25 12.86
N GLU A 70 -5.07 -1.25 13.19
CA GLU A 70 -5.79 -2.45 13.64
C GLU A 70 -5.78 -3.55 12.58
N ARG A 71 -5.93 -3.19 11.30
CA ARG A 71 -5.84 -4.15 10.20
C ARG A 71 -4.43 -4.72 10.07
N ARG A 72 -3.38 -3.89 10.17
CA ARG A 72 -1.98 -4.31 10.09
C ARG A 72 -1.60 -5.33 11.16
N GLN A 73 -2.25 -5.31 12.32
CA GLN A 73 -2.01 -6.32 13.36
C GLN A 73 -2.57 -7.71 13.01
N LYS A 74 -3.53 -7.80 12.08
CA LYS A 74 -4.26 -9.03 11.76
C LYS A 74 -3.73 -9.74 10.51
N VAL A 75 -2.90 -9.09 9.70
CA VAL A 75 -2.43 -9.62 8.40
C VAL A 75 -0.99 -9.21 8.10
N THR A 76 -0.21 -10.10 7.47
CA THR A 76 1.19 -9.86 7.10
C THR A 76 1.35 -8.72 6.09
N ASN A 77 0.42 -8.62 5.13
CA ASN A 77 0.33 -7.54 4.17
C ASN A 77 -1.08 -6.93 4.22
N TRP A 78 -1.18 -5.72 4.77
CA TRP A 78 -2.45 -5.03 4.99
C TRP A 78 -3.08 -4.45 3.71
N VAL A 79 -2.30 -4.36 2.62
CA VAL A 79 -2.71 -3.82 1.32
C VAL A 79 -3.26 -4.90 0.38
N SER A 80 -2.63 -6.08 0.34
CA SER A 80 -2.85 -7.11 -0.69
C SER A 80 -4.32 -7.42 -0.97
N ASN A 81 -5.10 -7.84 0.03
CA ASN A 81 -6.49 -8.26 -0.22
C ASN A 81 -7.36 -7.13 -0.79
N GLN A 82 -7.25 -5.91 -0.25
CA GLN A 82 -8.02 -4.76 -0.76
C GLN A 82 -7.63 -4.39 -2.19
N PHE A 83 -6.34 -4.49 -2.50
CA PHE A 83 -5.82 -4.21 -3.83
C PHE A 83 -6.35 -5.22 -4.85
N TYR A 84 -6.28 -6.52 -4.56
CA TYR A 84 -6.81 -7.57 -5.45
C TYR A 84 -8.33 -7.46 -5.62
N THR A 85 -9.09 -7.23 -4.54
CA THR A 85 -10.54 -7.05 -4.66
C THR A 85 -10.90 -5.84 -5.50
N ASN A 86 -10.22 -4.70 -5.32
CA ASN A 86 -10.49 -3.47 -6.07
C ASN A 86 -10.16 -3.64 -7.56
N ILE A 87 -9.01 -4.23 -7.87
CA ILE A 87 -8.64 -4.52 -9.25
C ILE A 87 -9.69 -5.41 -9.88
N ASN A 88 -10.00 -6.56 -9.29
CA ASN A 88 -10.92 -7.52 -9.89
C ASN A 88 -12.35 -6.99 -10.03
N SER A 89 -12.83 -6.13 -9.13
CA SER A 89 -14.14 -5.49 -9.27
C SER A 89 -14.17 -4.43 -10.37
N ASN A 90 -13.11 -3.63 -10.51
CA ASN A 90 -13.05 -2.53 -11.48
C ASN A 90 -12.62 -2.98 -12.89
N THR A 91 -11.72 -3.95 -13.02
CA THR A 91 -11.34 -4.49 -14.34
C THR A 91 -12.46 -5.31 -14.96
N MET A 92 -13.12 -6.22 -14.23
CA MET A 92 -14.20 -7.02 -14.82
C MET A 92 -15.37 -6.14 -15.28
N ALA A 93 -15.70 -5.08 -14.55
CA ALA A 93 -16.72 -4.11 -14.96
C ALA A 93 -16.30 -3.31 -16.21
N ALA A 94 -15.03 -2.88 -16.30
CA ALA A 94 -14.52 -2.15 -17.45
C ALA A 94 -14.39 -3.01 -18.72
N PHE A 95 -14.03 -4.30 -18.58
CA PHE A 95 -13.94 -5.24 -19.71
C PHE A 95 -15.33 -5.69 -20.20
N SER A 96 -16.30 -5.91 -19.30
CA SER A 96 -17.66 -6.30 -19.69
C SER A 96 -18.38 -5.22 -20.50
N ASN A 97 -18.16 -3.94 -20.20
CA ASN A 97 -18.79 -2.82 -20.92
C ASN A 97 -18.15 -2.55 -22.29
N LYS A 98 -16.97 -3.12 -22.58
CA LYS A 98 -16.25 -2.95 -23.85
C LYS A 98 -16.50 -4.06 -24.88
N LEU A 99 -17.18 -5.14 -24.49
CA LEU A 99 -17.52 -6.26 -25.36
C LEU A 99 -18.93 -6.15 -25.96
N HIS A 100 -19.68 -5.09 -25.63
CA HIS A 100 -21.06 -4.85 -26.09
C HIS A 100 -21.21 -3.62 -26.99
N THR A 101 -20.15 -3.19 -27.69
CA THR A 101 -20.22 -2.18 -28.75
C THR A 101 -19.67 -2.71 -30.05
#